data_AF-A0A3P5WHP2-F1
#
_entry.id   AF-A0A3P5WHP2-F1
#
_cell.length_a   1.000
_cell.length_b   1.000
_cell.length_c   1.000
_cell.angle_alpha   90.00
_cell.angle_beta   90.00
_cell.angle_gamma   90.00
#
_symmetry.space_group_name_H-M   'P 1'
#
loop_
_entity.id
_entity.type
_entity.pdbx_description
1 polymer ?
#
loop_
_entity_poly.entity_id
_entity_poly.type
_entity_poly.pdbx_seq_one_letter_code
_entity_poly.pdbx_strand_id
1 'polypeptide(L)'
;MREADPDKQGMSTQSALAILATLLAALATGVATLTPVAALPAVGGSDKLHHMLAFTVLALPVALLRPRWMLQTALALALYGGLIELVQPFVGRSRDLMDWLANLAGIATGSLTGLALRLLLRRTPAPDLTR
;
A
#
# COMPACT_ATOMS: atom_id res chain seq x y z
N MET A 1 6.26 25.67 -38.32
CA MET A 1 6.29 24.19 -38.32
C MET A 1 6.41 23.77 -36.86
N ARG A 2 5.47 22.98 -36.32
CA ARG A 2 5.31 22.73 -34.88
C ARG A 2 6.63 22.29 -34.23
N GLU A 3 7.10 23.11 -33.29
CA GLU A 3 8.10 22.75 -32.30
C GLU A 3 7.52 21.54 -31.53
N ALA A 4 8.21 20.40 -31.60
CA ALA A 4 7.78 19.22 -30.86
C ALA A 4 7.95 19.53 -29.37
N ASP A 5 6.84 19.52 -28.64
CA ASP A 5 6.78 19.73 -27.20
C ASP A 5 7.71 18.70 -26.49
N PRO A 6 8.76 19.15 -25.76
CA PRO A 6 9.66 18.26 -25.02
C PRO A 6 8.96 17.53 -23.86
N ASP A 7 7.68 17.83 -23.61
CA ASP A 7 6.82 17.22 -22.62
C ASP A 7 6.31 15.81 -23.01
N LYS A 8 7.21 14.96 -23.53
CA LYS A 8 7.05 13.51 -23.37
C LYS A 8 7.34 13.18 -21.90
N GLN A 9 6.43 13.53 -21.01
CA GLN A 9 6.56 13.32 -19.57
C GLN A 9 6.62 11.83 -19.24
N GLY A 10 7.84 11.30 -19.15
CA GLY A 10 8.08 10.01 -18.53
C GLY A 10 7.60 10.00 -17.08
N MET A 11 7.18 8.84 -16.60
CA MET A 11 6.79 8.65 -15.21
C MET A 11 7.96 9.04 -14.28
N SER A 12 7.73 9.97 -13.33
CA SER A 12 8.80 10.36 -12.39
C SER A 12 9.27 9.18 -11.55
N THR A 13 10.55 9.12 -11.19
CA THR A 13 11.13 8.01 -10.40
C THR A 13 10.37 7.74 -9.11
N GLN A 14 9.92 8.78 -8.39
CA GLN A 14 9.07 8.63 -7.20
C GLN A 14 7.73 7.95 -7.48
N SER A 15 7.15 8.23 -8.66
CA SER A 15 5.94 7.56 -9.13
C SER A 15 6.19 6.08 -9.38
N ALA A 16 7.27 5.77 -10.10
CA ALA A 16 7.65 4.41 -10.44
C ALA A 16 7.90 3.57 -9.18
N LEU A 17 8.65 4.14 -8.22
CA LEU A 17 8.93 3.49 -6.94
C LEU A 17 7.67 3.25 -6.12
N ALA A 18 6.77 4.24 -6.02
CA ALA A 18 5.51 4.09 -5.31
C ALA A 18 4.64 2.99 -5.93
N ILE A 19 4.51 3.00 -7.26
CA ILE A 19 3.74 1.99 -8.00
C ILE A 19 4.35 0.60 -7.80
N LEU A 20 5.65 0.45 -8.05
CA LEU A 20 6.32 -0.84 -7.94
C LEU A 20 6.22 -1.41 -6.52
N ALA A 21 6.50 -0.59 -5.50
CA ALA A 21 6.40 -1.03 -4.11
C ALA A 21 4.97 -1.47 -3.75
N THR A 22 3.96 -0.68 -4.12
CA THR A 22 2.55 -1.02 -3.85
C THR A 22 2.10 -2.26 -4.63
N LEU A 23 2.52 -2.43 -5.89
CA LEU A 23 2.17 -3.63 -6.67
C LEU A 23 2.82 -4.90 -6.13
N LEU A 24 4.09 -4.85 -5.73
CA LEU A 24 4.78 -5.97 -5.10
C LEU A 24 4.13 -6.35 -3.77
N ALA A 25 3.81 -5.35 -2.94
CA ALA A 25 3.07 -5.57 -1.70
C ALA A 25 1.67 -6.15 -1.99
N ALA A 26 0.98 -5.68 -3.03
CA ALA A 26 -0.38 -6.16 -3.37
C ALA A 26 -0.35 -7.61 -3.80
N LEU A 27 0.63 -7.99 -4.62
CA LEU A 27 0.86 -9.37 -5.02
C LEU A 27 1.14 -10.25 -3.80
N ALA A 28 2.06 -9.83 -2.92
CA ALA A 28 2.39 -10.59 -1.71
C ALA A 28 1.17 -10.75 -0.79
N THR A 29 0.39 -9.69 -0.56
CA THR A 29 -0.86 -9.74 0.22
C THR A 29 -1.90 -10.65 -0.43
N GLY A 30 -2.06 -10.58 -1.76
CA GLY A 30 -2.99 -11.43 -2.50
C GLY A 30 -2.62 -12.90 -2.38
N VAL A 31 -1.35 -13.24 -2.58
CA VAL A 31 -0.83 -14.60 -2.40
C VAL A 31 -1.07 -15.07 -0.96
N ALA A 32 -0.69 -14.28 0.04
CA ALA A 32 -0.86 -14.66 1.45
C ALA A 32 -2.33 -14.87 1.83
N THR A 33 -3.22 -13.96 1.45
CA THR A 33 -4.65 -13.99 1.82
C THR A 33 -5.47 -14.99 1.00
N LEU A 34 -5.02 -15.35 -0.20
CA LEU A 34 -5.70 -16.36 -1.05
C LEU A 34 -5.05 -17.75 -0.95
N THR A 35 -4.05 -17.92 -0.09
CA THR A 35 -3.52 -19.24 0.25
C THR A 35 -4.33 -19.82 1.41
N PRO A 36 -4.76 -21.10 1.34
CA PRO A 36 -5.44 -21.77 2.44
C PRO A 36 -4.62 -21.66 3.74
N VAL A 37 -5.27 -21.38 4.87
CA VAL A 37 -4.58 -21.18 6.18
C VAL A 37 -3.67 -22.36 6.52
N ALA A 38 -4.12 -23.59 6.23
CA ALA A 38 -3.36 -24.81 6.51
C ALA A 38 -2.05 -24.94 5.71
N ALA A 39 -1.90 -24.19 4.61
CA ALA A 39 -0.68 -24.17 3.79
C ALA A 39 0.27 -23.01 4.16
N LEU A 40 -0.14 -22.12 5.06
CA LEU A 40 0.69 -21.03 5.53
C LEU A 40 1.53 -21.45 6.75
N PRO A 41 2.74 -20.90 6.91
CA PRO A 41 3.49 -21.09 8.14
C PRO A 41 2.71 -20.50 9.33
N ALA A 42 2.87 -21.10 10.51
CA ALA A 42 2.35 -20.52 11.72
C ALA A 42 3.10 -19.21 12.04
N VAL A 43 2.40 -18.08 11.96
CA VAL A 43 2.92 -16.76 12.30
C VAL A 43 2.17 -16.25 13.52
N GLY A 44 2.89 -15.69 14.49
CA GLY A 44 2.29 -15.09 15.68
C GLY A 44 1.42 -13.87 15.35
N GLY A 45 0.45 -13.59 16.20
CA GLY A 45 -0.54 -12.54 16.00
C GLY A 45 -1.87 -13.07 15.45
N SER A 46 -2.89 -12.20 15.42
CA SER A 46 -4.19 -12.54 14.85
C SER A 46 -4.22 -12.29 13.34
N ASP A 47 -5.08 -13.00 12.61
CA ASP A 47 -5.31 -12.80 11.18
C ASP A 47 -5.63 -11.33 10.88
N LYS A 48 -6.47 -10.70 11.72
CA LYS A 48 -6.81 -9.27 11.67
C LYS A 48 -5.59 -8.35 11.76
N LEU A 49 -4.62 -8.69 12.63
CA LEU A 49 -3.39 -7.92 12.73
C LEU A 49 -2.56 -8.07 11.45
N HIS A 50 -2.46 -9.28 10.88
CA HIS A 50 -1.77 -9.50 9.61
C HIS A 50 -2.41 -8.70 8.47
N HIS A 51 -3.75 -8.70 8.39
CA HIS A 51 -4.54 -7.89 7.47
C HIS A 51 -4.26 -6.38 7.62
N MET A 52 -4.34 -5.85 8.84
CA MET A 52 -4.04 -4.44 9.11
C MET A 52 -2.61 -4.07 8.72
N LEU A 53 -1.62 -4.90 9.04
CA LEU A 53 -0.21 -4.65 8.72
C LEU A 53 0.04 -4.72 7.21
N ALA A 54 -0.54 -5.70 6.51
CA ALA A 54 -0.42 -5.83 5.06
C ALA A 54 -0.95 -4.57 4.35
N PHE A 55 -2.12 -4.08 4.75
CA PHE A 55 -2.73 -2.88 4.17
C PHE A 55 -2.04 -1.57 4.60
N THR A 56 -1.39 -1.56 5.77
CA THR A 56 -0.48 -0.48 6.17
C THR A 56 0.69 -0.37 5.20
N VAL A 57 1.34 -1.49 4.89
CA VAL A 57 2.47 -1.56 3.95
C VAL A 57 2.06 -1.18 2.53
N LEU A 58 0.84 -1.51 2.11
CA LEU A 58 0.29 -1.14 0.80
C LEU A 58 0.11 0.36 0.61
N ALA A 59 -0.45 1.04 1.61
CA ALA A 59 -0.81 2.46 1.53
C ALA A 59 0.40 3.39 1.75
N LEU A 60 1.37 2.97 2.57
CA LEU A 60 2.49 3.80 3.01
C LEU A 60 3.34 4.38 1.86
N PRO A 61 3.82 3.59 0.86
CA PRO A 61 4.68 4.11 -0.21
C PRO A 61 4.02 5.23 -1.01
N VAL A 62 2.72 5.11 -1.29
CA VAL A 62 1.97 6.12 -2.03
C VAL A 62 1.82 7.40 -1.20
N ALA A 63 1.46 7.29 0.09
CA ALA A 63 1.34 8.46 0.95
C ALA A 63 2.67 9.21 1.15
N LEU A 64 3.77 8.45 1.26
CA LEU A 64 5.12 8.98 1.43
C LEU A 64 5.64 9.66 0.17
N LEU A 65 5.54 9.00 -0.99
CA LEU A 65 6.20 9.45 -2.21
C LEU A 65 5.27 10.32 -3.09
N ARG A 66 3.97 10.04 -3.10
CA ARG A 66 2.98 10.60 -4.05
C ARG A 66 1.63 10.84 -3.37
N PRO A 67 1.56 11.74 -2.37
CA PRO A 67 0.36 11.94 -1.54
C PRO A 67 -0.90 12.31 -2.32
N ARG A 68 -0.75 12.94 -3.50
CA ARG A 68 -1.86 13.32 -4.38
C ARG A 68 -2.64 12.13 -4.95
N TRP A 69 -2.10 10.92 -4.81
CA TRP A 69 -2.74 9.67 -5.22
C TRP A 69 -3.36 8.92 -4.05
N MET A 70 -3.23 9.40 -2.82
CA MET A 70 -3.64 8.67 -1.62
C MET A 70 -5.12 8.31 -1.62
N LEU A 71 -6.00 9.24 -2.00
CA LEU A 71 -7.44 8.98 -1.98
C LEU A 71 -7.81 7.90 -3.00
N GLN A 72 -7.29 8.00 -4.22
CA GLN A 72 -7.55 7.00 -5.27
C GLN A 72 -6.98 5.64 -4.88
N THR A 73 -5.76 5.60 -4.32
CA THR A 73 -5.15 4.37 -3.82
C THR A 73 -5.93 3.78 -2.64
N ALA A 74 -6.38 4.59 -1.68
CA ALA A 74 -7.15 4.12 -0.55
C ALA A 74 -8.47 3.45 -0.99
N LEU A 75 -9.18 4.05 -1.94
CA LEU A 75 -10.39 3.46 -2.51
C LEU A 75 -10.09 2.17 -3.28
N ALA A 76 -9.02 2.13 -4.07
CA ALA A 76 -8.60 0.93 -4.79
C ALA A 76 -8.20 -0.20 -3.83
N LEU A 77 -7.50 0.10 -2.74
CA LEU A 77 -7.13 -0.87 -1.72
C LEU A 77 -8.35 -1.37 -0.93
N ALA A 78 -9.30 -0.48 -0.58
CA ALA A 78 -10.55 -0.89 0.07
C ALA A 78 -11.34 -1.86 -0.80
N LEU A 79 -11.44 -1.58 -2.11
CA LEU A 79 -12.05 -2.49 -3.09
C LEU A 79 -11.27 -3.80 -3.19
N TYR A 80 -9.94 -3.74 -3.29
CA TYR A 80 -9.08 -4.92 -3.37
C TYR A 80 -9.25 -5.85 -2.16
N GLY A 81 -9.23 -5.30 -0.94
CA GLY A 81 -9.47 -6.06 0.28
C GLY A 81 -10.88 -6.65 0.33
N GLY A 82 -11.90 -5.92 -0.15
CA GLY A 82 -13.26 -6.45 -0.23
C GLY A 82 -13.39 -7.60 -1.23
N LEU A 83 -12.71 -7.50 -2.38
CA LEU A 83 -12.65 -8.58 -3.37
C LEU A 83 -11.93 -9.82 -2.82
N ILE A 84 -10.83 -9.64 -2.07
CA ILE A 84 -10.16 -10.76 -1.38
C ILE A 84 -11.15 -11.50 -0.48
N GLU A 85 -11.88 -10.80 0.40
CA GLU A 85 -12.86 -11.43 1.29
C GLU A 85 -13.96 -12.19 0.54
N LEU A 86 -14.39 -11.68 -0.62
CA LEU A 86 -15.36 -12.38 -1.47
C LEU A 86 -14.76 -13.63 -2.12
N VAL A 87 -13.47 -13.64 -2.44
CA VAL A 87 -12.79 -14.76 -3.11
C VAL A 87 -12.30 -15.83 -2.12
N GLN A 88 -11.97 -15.46 -0.88
CA GLN A 88 -11.44 -16.35 0.16
C GLN A 88 -12.22 -17.68 0.35
N PRO A 89 -13.57 -17.71 0.34
CA PRO A 89 -14.34 -18.97 0.41
C PRO A 89 -14.00 -20.00 -0.66
N PHE A 90 -13.64 -19.55 -1.86
CA PHE A 90 -13.33 -20.43 -2.99
C PHE A 90 -11.95 -21.09 -2.89
N VAL A 91 -11.11 -20.65 -1.94
CA VAL A 91 -9.79 -21.21 -1.67
C VAL A 91 -9.70 -21.84 -0.26
N GLY A 92 -10.85 -22.14 0.36
CA GLY A 92 -10.91 -22.83 1.65
C GLY A 92 -10.59 -21.92 2.85
N ARG A 93 -10.81 -20.61 2.73
CA ARG A 93 -10.79 -19.65 3.85
C ARG A 93 -12.19 -19.14 4.18
N SER A 94 -12.38 -18.61 5.38
CA SER A 94 -13.65 -17.96 5.76
C SER A 94 -13.70 -16.53 5.25
N ARG A 95 -14.84 -16.11 4.71
CA ARG A 95 -15.11 -14.67 4.51
C ARG A 95 -15.34 -14.00 5.86
N ASP A 96 -14.63 -12.92 6.15
CA ASP A 96 -14.80 -12.16 7.40
C ASP A 96 -14.85 -10.65 7.15
N LEU A 97 -15.97 -10.03 7.51
CA LEU A 97 -16.14 -8.58 7.44
C LEU A 97 -15.14 -7.85 8.35
N MET A 98 -14.74 -8.45 9.45
CA MET A 98 -13.77 -7.85 10.38
C MET A 98 -12.36 -7.80 9.79
N ASP A 99 -12.01 -8.73 8.90
CA ASP A 99 -10.73 -8.72 8.19
C ASP A 99 -10.73 -7.59 7.13
N TRP A 100 -11.88 -7.35 6.48
CA TRP A 100 -12.05 -6.15 5.66
C TRP A 100 -11.94 -4.85 6.45
N LEU A 101 -12.55 -4.76 7.64
CA LEU A 101 -12.40 -3.59 8.50
C LEU A 101 -10.94 -3.40 8.96
N ALA A 102 -10.23 -4.48 9.25
CA ALA A 102 -8.80 -4.44 9.56
C ALA A 102 -7.99 -3.91 8.38
N ASN A 103 -8.33 -4.29 7.14
CA ASN A 103 -7.73 -3.72 5.93
C ASN A 103 -7.94 -2.19 5.88
N LEU A 104 -9.16 -1.70 6.14
CA LEU A 104 -9.46 -0.26 6.17
C LEU A 104 -8.65 0.48 7.24
N ALA A 105 -8.54 -0.09 8.45
CA ALA A 105 -7.71 0.45 9.52
C ALA A 105 -6.23 0.50 9.11
N GLY A 106 -5.75 -0.53 8.39
CA GLY A 106 -4.41 -0.57 7.81
C GLY A 106 -4.17 0.52 6.78
N ILE A 107 -5.11 0.72 5.85
CA ILE A 107 -5.04 1.79 4.83
C ILE A 107 -4.92 3.16 5.51
N ALA A 108 -5.75 3.43 6.51
CA ALA A 108 -5.72 4.68 7.27
C ALA A 108 -4.37 4.86 7.98
N THR A 109 -3.92 3.84 8.70
CA THR A 109 -2.66 3.85 9.44
C THR A 109 -1.47 4.08 8.51
N GLY A 110 -1.34 3.30 7.43
CA GLY A 110 -0.26 3.44 6.46
C GLY A 110 -0.25 4.81 5.78
N SER A 111 -1.44 5.34 5.48
CA SER A 111 -1.60 6.69 4.91
C SER A 111 -1.10 7.78 5.87
N LEU A 112 -1.51 7.72 7.14
CA LEU A 112 -1.08 8.68 8.17
C LEU A 112 0.43 8.58 8.43
N THR A 113 0.96 7.37 8.57
CA THR A 113 2.40 7.14 8.77
C THR A 113 3.21 7.64 7.58
N GLY A 114 2.79 7.35 6.35
CA GLY A 114 3.47 7.81 5.14
C GLY A 114 3.49 9.34 5.04
N LEU A 115 2.38 10.01 5.36
CA LEU A 115 2.34 11.47 5.44
C LEU A 115 3.26 12.03 6.53
N ALA A 116 3.24 11.45 7.73
CA ALA A 116 4.10 11.87 8.83
C ALA A 116 5.59 11.76 8.46
N LEU A 117 6.01 10.62 7.89
CA LEU A 117 7.37 10.41 7.40
C LEU A 117 7.75 11.42 6.31
N ARG A 118 6.84 11.69 5.36
CA ARG A 118 7.07 12.69 4.33
C ARG A 118 7.31 14.08 4.90
N LEU A 119 6.54 14.46 5.91
CA LEU A 119 6.70 15.75 6.59
C LEU A 119 8.03 15.83 7.35
N LEU A 120 8.44 14.74 8.01
CA LEU A 120 9.73 14.68 8.72
C LEU A 120 10.92 14.78 7.75
N LEU A 121 10.89 14.04 6.63
CA LEU A 121 11.97 14.04 5.63
C LEU A 121 12.09 15.37 4.86
N ARG A 122 11.00 16.13 4.77
CA ARG A 122 11.01 17.48 4.16
C ARG A 122 11.55 18.56 5.08
N ARG A 123 11.61 18.30 6.39
CA ARG A 123 12.06 19.26 7.41
C ARG A 123 13.55 19.24 7.64
N THR A 124 14.29 18.23 7.16
CA THR A 124 15.74 18.15 7.33
C THR A 124 16.42 19.13 6.36
N PRO A 125 17.02 20.23 6.84
CA PRO A 125 17.81 21.10 5.98
C PRO A 125 19.04 20.32 5.49
N ALA A 126 19.51 20.59 4.27
CA ALA A 126 20.78 20.03 3.81
C ALA A 126 21.89 20.42 4.79
N PRO A 127 22.83 19.52 5.13
CA PRO A 127 23.97 19.90 5.95
C PRO A 127 24.73 21.03 5.25
N ASP A 128 24.99 22.11 5.97
CA ASP A 128 25.81 23.21 5.49
C ASP A 128 27.26 22.72 5.38
N LEU A 129 27.67 22.34 4.17
CA LEU A 129 29.02 21.85 3.86
C LEU A 129 30.02 23.00 3.64
N THR A 130 29.69 24.24 4.02
CA THR A 130 30.54 25.42 3.78
C THR A 130 31.36 25.89 4.97
N ARG A 131 31.66 25.02 5.96
CA ARG A 131 32.59 25.31 7.06
C ARG A 131 33.76 24.35 7.11
#